data_AF-A0A2D6EF50-F1
#
_entry.id   AF-A0A2D6EF50-F1
#
_cell.length_a   1.000
_cell.length_b   1.000
_cell.length_c   1.000
_cell.angle_alpha   90.00
_cell.angle_beta   90.00
_cell.angle_gamma   90.00
#
_symmetry.space_group_name_H-M   'P 1'
#
loop_
_entity.id
_entity.type
_entity.pdbx_description
1 polymer ?
#
loop_
_entity_poly.entity_id
_entity_poly.type
_entity_poly.pdbx_seq_one_letter_code
_entity_poly.pdbx_strand_id
1 'polypeptide(L)'
;MGQSPWTVRANALLAAGAILVAWALTPYPLTPTIAAFFTIYLALTTAFVWLRSALMRFLMTGFHIVTFILAVIAILRVPPELSGDAWILVRAALVMLVSVGVIVLQWLPATQRWLDRD
;
A
#
# COMPACT_ATOMS: atom_id res chain seq x y z
N MET A 1 24.74 10.38 -5.77
CA MET A 1 23.63 9.65 -5.11
C MET A 1 23.47 8.31 -5.81
N GLY A 2 23.66 7.18 -5.10
CA GLY A 2 23.52 5.85 -5.71
C GLY A 2 22.10 5.61 -6.22
N GLN A 3 21.94 4.83 -7.30
CA GLN A 3 20.62 4.45 -7.80
C GLN A 3 19.83 3.70 -6.72
N SER A 4 18.53 3.97 -6.61
CA SER A 4 17.65 3.20 -5.72
C SER A 4 17.61 1.73 -6.15
N PRO A 5 17.59 0.78 -5.21
CA PRO A 5 17.52 -0.65 -5.54
C PRO A 5 16.19 -0.98 -6.22
N TRP A 6 16.16 -2.08 -6.97
CA TRP A 6 14.97 -2.52 -7.70
C TRP A 6 13.76 -2.71 -6.78
N THR A 7 13.96 -3.11 -5.52
CA THR A 7 12.91 -3.31 -4.52
C THR A 7 12.17 -2.02 -4.16
N VAL A 8 12.89 -0.90 -4.04
CA VAL A 8 12.32 0.43 -3.77
C VAL A 8 11.56 0.94 -4.99
N ARG A 9 12.09 0.72 -6.19
CA ARG A 9 11.40 1.06 -7.44
C ARG A 9 10.11 0.23 -7.61
N ALA A 10 10.19 -1.07 -7.34
CA ALA A 10 9.03 -1.96 -7.36
C ALA A 10 7.96 -1.53 -6.35
N ASN A 11 8.36 -1.13 -5.13
CA ASN A 11 7.43 -0.58 -4.14
C ASN A 11 6.71 0.68 -4.65
N ALA A 12 7.44 1.63 -5.26
CA ALA A 12 6.85 2.83 -5.82
C ALA A 12 5.88 2.54 -6.98
N LEU A 13 6.24 1.60 -7.86
CA LEU A 13 5.37 1.15 -8.95
C LEU A 13 4.11 0.44 -8.44
N LEU A 14 4.22 -0.40 -7.41
CA LEU A 14 3.07 -1.03 -6.77
C LEU A 14 2.14 0.00 -6.14
N ALA A 15 2.68 1.04 -5.50
CA ALA A 15 1.85 2.11 -4.93
C ALA A 15 1.08 2.86 -6.02
N ALA A 16 1.75 3.25 -7.10
CA ALA A 16 1.10 3.90 -8.23
C ALA A 16 0.05 2.99 -8.89
N GLY A 17 0.40 1.73 -9.14
CA GLY A 17 -0.51 0.73 -9.70
C GLY A 17 -1.74 0.48 -8.83
N ALA A 18 -1.55 0.37 -7.50
CA ALA A 18 -2.64 0.18 -6.56
C ALA A 18 -3.61 1.36 -6.56
N ILE A 19 -3.12 2.60 -6.65
CA ILE A 19 -3.98 3.79 -6.75
C ILE A 19 -4.73 3.81 -8.07
N LEU A 20 -4.09 3.48 -9.18
CA LEU A 20 -4.75 3.42 -10.49
C LEU A 20 -5.85 2.35 -10.53
N VAL A 21 -5.55 1.15 -10.01
CA VAL A 21 -6.52 0.06 -9.92
C VAL A 21 -7.65 0.43 -8.97
N ALA A 22 -7.34 0.96 -7.79
CA ALA A 22 -8.36 1.37 -6.85
C ALA A 22 -9.25 2.47 -7.43
N TRP A 23 -8.68 3.46 -8.11
CA TRP A 23 -9.43 4.50 -8.81
C TRP A 23 -10.34 3.92 -9.90
N ALA A 24 -9.85 3.00 -10.73
CA ALA A 24 -10.64 2.32 -11.76
C ALA A 24 -11.78 1.46 -11.19
N LEU A 25 -11.61 0.95 -9.97
CA LEU A 25 -12.58 0.10 -9.27
C LEU A 25 -13.51 0.86 -8.32
N THR A 26 -13.35 2.19 -8.17
CA THR A 26 -14.21 3.01 -7.30
C THR A 26 -15.21 3.79 -8.15
N PRO A 27 -16.51 3.78 -7.82
CA PRO A 27 -17.48 4.64 -8.50
C PRO A 27 -17.06 6.11 -8.43
N TYR A 28 -17.18 6.83 -9.54
CA TYR A 28 -16.90 8.27 -9.57
C TYR A 28 -18.14 9.05 -9.11
N PRO A 29 -18.00 10.10 -8.27
CA PRO A 29 -16.75 10.66 -7.71
C PRO A 29 -16.21 9.90 -6.50
N LEU A 30 -14.88 9.97 -6.30
CA LEU A 30 -14.22 9.45 -5.09
C LEU A 30 -14.77 10.16 -3.84
N THR A 31 -15.08 9.40 -2.80
CA THR A 31 -15.43 9.99 -1.50
C THR A 31 -14.21 10.70 -0.89
N PRO A 32 -14.41 11.78 -0.08
CA PRO A 32 -13.31 12.49 0.56
C PRO A 32 -12.39 11.56 1.38
N THR A 33 -12.95 10.54 2.01
CA THR A 33 -12.20 9.53 2.78
C THR A 33 -11.25 8.72 1.89
N ILE A 34 -11.70 8.28 0.71
CA ILE A 34 -10.86 7.51 -0.22
C ILE A 34 -9.77 8.42 -0.81
N ALA A 35 -10.10 9.66 -1.14
CA ALA A 35 -9.12 10.64 -1.62
C ALA A 35 -8.04 10.93 -0.55
N ALA A 36 -8.43 11.12 0.70
CA ALA A 36 -7.50 11.28 1.82
C ALA A 36 -6.60 10.05 2.00
N PHE A 37 -7.16 8.85 1.91
CA PHE A 37 -6.41 7.60 1.99
C PHE A 37 -5.34 7.50 0.89
N PHE A 38 -5.68 7.75 -0.37
CA PHE A 38 -4.70 7.75 -1.47
C PHE A 38 -3.61 8.81 -1.28
N THR A 39 -3.98 9.98 -0.77
CA THR A 39 -3.03 11.07 -0.50
C THR A 39 -2.03 10.67 0.58
N ILE A 40 -2.49 10.09 1.69
CA ILE A 40 -1.64 9.57 2.77
C ILE A 40 -0.73 8.46 2.24
N TYR A 41 -1.27 7.55 1.44
CA TYR A 41 -0.50 6.43 0.88
C TYR A 41 0.64 6.90 -0.04
N LEU A 42 0.37 7.90 -0.91
CA LEU A 42 1.39 8.53 -1.73
C LEU A 42 2.44 9.27 -0.90
N ALA A 43 2.01 9.99 0.13
CA ALA A 43 2.92 10.73 1.01
C ALA A 43 3.87 9.79 1.74
N LEU A 44 3.37 8.69 2.32
CA LEU A 44 4.19 7.67 3.00
C LEU A 44 5.14 6.98 2.01
N THR A 45 4.66 6.61 0.82
CA THR A 45 5.50 6.00 -0.23
C THR A 45 6.63 6.94 -0.65
N THR A 46 6.32 8.21 -0.87
CA THR A 46 7.31 9.22 -1.24
C THR A 46 8.32 9.41 -0.12
N ALA A 47 7.86 9.59 1.12
CA ALA A 47 8.73 9.74 2.27
C ALA A 47 9.67 8.52 2.43
N PHE A 48 9.17 7.30 2.20
CA PHE A 48 10.00 6.10 2.23
C PHE A 48 11.10 6.11 1.17
N VAL A 49 10.78 6.49 -0.07
CA VAL A 49 11.75 6.56 -1.18
C VAL A 49 12.82 7.64 -0.93
N TRP A 50 12.44 8.76 -0.32
CA TRP A 50 13.32 9.92 -0.17
C TRP A 50 14.16 9.90 1.10
N LEU A 51 13.56 9.57 2.25
CA LEU A 51 14.21 9.69 3.56
C LEU A 51 15.15 8.53 3.87
N ARG A 52 15.02 7.39 3.17
CA ARG A 52 15.86 6.19 3.34
C ARG A 52 15.99 5.73 4.81
N SER A 53 14.97 6.00 5.63
CA SER A 53 15.04 5.74 7.06
C SER A 53 14.35 4.44 7.45
N ALA A 54 14.94 3.72 8.41
CA ALA A 54 14.35 2.53 9.02
C ALA A 54 13.00 2.84 9.71
N LEU A 55 12.84 4.05 10.25
CA LEU A 55 11.57 4.51 10.83
C LEU A 55 10.46 4.57 9.77
N MET A 56 10.74 5.14 8.60
CA MET A 56 9.73 5.23 7.53
C MET A 56 9.39 3.85 6.97
N ARG A 57 10.37 2.93 6.89
CA ARG A 57 10.11 1.51 6.59
C ARG A 57 9.11 0.91 7.59
N PHE A 58 9.33 1.12 8.89
CA PHE A 58 8.47 0.59 9.94
C PHE A 58 7.05 1.15 9.89
N LEU A 59 6.90 2.47 9.72
CA LEU A 59 5.59 3.12 9.58
C LEU A 59 4.82 2.59 8.37
N MET A 60 5.50 2.44 7.23
CA MET A 60 4.90 1.92 6.02
C MET A 60 4.51 0.44 6.14
N THR A 61 5.33 -0.37 6.83
CA THR A 61 4.97 -1.75 7.19
C THR A 61 3.72 -1.78 8.07
N GLY A 62 3.66 -0.94 9.11
CA GLY A 62 2.50 -0.83 10.00
C GLY A 62 1.22 -0.42 9.25
N PHE A 63 1.32 0.56 8.35
CA PHE A 63 0.21 0.97 7.47
C PHE A 63 -0.33 -0.22 6.66
N HIS A 64 0.55 -1.00 6.03
CA HIS A 64 0.13 -2.15 5.23
C HIS A 64 -0.44 -3.30 6.06
N ILE A 65 0.07 -3.54 7.27
CA ILE A 65 -0.53 -4.51 8.20
C ILE A 65 -1.95 -4.09 8.56
N VAL A 66 -2.18 -2.82 8.92
CA VAL A 66 -3.53 -2.32 9.23
C VAL A 66 -4.44 -2.47 8.02
N THR A 67 -3.97 -2.11 6.83
CA THR A 67 -4.78 -2.21 5.60
C THR A 67 -5.11 -3.68 5.26
N PHE A 68 -4.17 -4.59 5.49
CA PHE A 68 -4.39 -6.03 5.34
C PHE A 68 -5.45 -6.55 6.31
N ILE A 69 -5.38 -6.17 7.59
CA ILE A 69 -6.37 -6.56 8.60
C ILE A 69 -7.76 -6.05 8.21
N LEU A 70 -7.86 -4.79 7.76
CA LEU A 70 -9.13 -4.22 7.29
C LEU A 70 -9.70 -5.00 6.09
N ALA A 71 -8.84 -5.40 5.14
CA ALA A 71 -9.26 -6.22 4.00
C ALA A 71 -9.72 -7.62 4.44
N VAL A 72 -9.04 -8.25 5.40
CA VAL A 72 -9.48 -9.53 5.99
C VAL A 72 -10.84 -9.38 6.67
N ILE A 73 -11.04 -8.31 7.45
CA ILE A 73 -12.34 -8.04 8.09
C ILE A 73 -13.43 -7.84 7.02
N ALA A 74 -13.12 -7.13 5.93
CA ALA A 74 -14.06 -6.93 4.83
C ALA A 74 -14.47 -8.25 4.16
N ILE A 75 -13.55 -9.23 4.03
CA ILE A 75 -13.87 -10.58 3.51
C ILE A 75 -14.69 -11.39 4.52
N LEU A 76 -14.28 -11.40 5.79
CA LEU A 76 -14.89 -12.29 6.80
C LEU A 76 -16.24 -11.82 7.30
N ARG A 77 -16.48 -10.50 7.33
CA ARG A 77 -17.65 -9.90 7.96
C ARG A 77 -18.47 -9.00 7.05
N VAL A 78 -18.15 -8.96 5.74
CA VAL A 78 -18.74 -8.10 4.69
C VAL A 78 -19.63 -7.00 5.29
N PRO A 79 -19.07 -5.81 5.55
CA PRO A 79 -19.79 -4.73 6.22
C PRO A 79 -21.20 -4.58 5.65
N PRO A 80 -22.24 -4.36 6.47
CA PRO A 80 -23.62 -4.28 5.99
C PRO A 80 -23.79 -3.30 4.82
N GLU A 81 -23.03 -2.20 4.88
CA GLU A 81 -22.92 -1.14 3.88
C GLU A 81 -22.38 -1.62 2.50
N LEU A 82 -21.70 -2.77 2.47
CA LEU A 82 -21.03 -3.35 1.30
C LEU A 82 -21.64 -4.70 0.88
N SER A 83 -22.70 -5.15 1.54
CA SER A 83 -23.31 -6.48 1.34
C SER A 83 -23.91 -6.72 -0.05
N GLY A 84 -24.16 -5.67 -0.84
CA GLY A 84 -24.62 -5.75 -2.23
C GLY A 84 -23.53 -5.58 -3.29
N ASP A 85 -22.27 -5.44 -2.87
CA ASP A 85 -21.17 -5.09 -3.78
C ASP A 85 -20.41 -6.34 -4.25
N ALA A 86 -20.70 -6.78 -5.47
CA ALA A 86 -20.11 -7.98 -6.07
C ALA A 86 -18.57 -7.94 -6.18
N TRP A 87 -17.96 -6.76 -6.11
CA TRP A 87 -16.52 -6.58 -6.27
C TRP A 87 -15.75 -6.45 -4.95
N ILE A 88 -16.43 -6.51 -3.80
CA ILE A 88 -15.79 -6.30 -2.50
C ILE A 88 -14.69 -7.33 -2.22
N LEU A 89 -14.91 -8.59 -2.58
CA LEU A 89 -13.94 -9.67 -2.39
C LEU A 89 -12.70 -9.46 -3.28
N VAL A 90 -12.90 -9.03 -4.53
CA VAL A 90 -11.80 -8.74 -5.46
C VAL A 90 -10.97 -7.57 -4.97
N ARG A 91 -11.62 -6.48 -4.55
CA ARG A 91 -10.91 -5.31 -3.98
C ARG A 91 -10.15 -5.69 -2.70
N ALA A 92 -10.76 -6.44 -1.80
CA ALA A 92 -10.10 -6.89 -0.57
C ALA A 92 -8.89 -7.80 -0.88
N ALA A 93 -9.03 -8.75 -1.80
CA ALA A 93 -7.93 -9.61 -2.22
C ALA A 93 -6.77 -8.82 -2.85
N LEU A 94 -7.07 -7.84 -3.70
CA LEU A 94 -6.06 -6.95 -4.29
C LEU A 94 -5.33 -6.14 -3.21
N VAL A 95 -6.06 -5.57 -2.25
CA VAL A 95 -5.46 -4.85 -1.11
C VAL A 95 -4.54 -5.77 -0.31
N MET A 96 -4.97 -7.01 -0.03
CA MET A 96 -4.14 -7.98 0.66
C MET A 96 -2.85 -8.31 -0.11
N LEU A 97 -2.95 -8.57 -1.41
CA LEU A 97 -1.81 -8.88 -2.27
C LEU A 97 -0.81 -7.72 -2.34
N VAL A 98 -1.30 -6.48 -2.51
CA VAL A 98 -0.45 -5.28 -2.52
C VAL A 98 0.24 -5.10 -1.16
N SER A 99 -0.50 -5.22 -0.06
CA SER A 99 0.08 -5.08 1.28
C SER A 99 1.17 -6.11 1.56
N VAL A 100 0.92 -7.38 1.23
CA VAL A 100 1.94 -8.43 1.39
C VAL A 100 3.14 -8.17 0.48
N GLY A 101 2.92 -7.84 -0.79
CA GLY A 101 3.99 -7.55 -1.74
C GLY A 101 4.88 -6.40 -1.29
N VAL A 102 4.27 -5.30 -0.83
CA VAL A 102 5.01 -4.15 -0.30
C VAL A 102 5.81 -4.52 0.95
N ILE A 103 5.20 -5.21 1.92
CA ILE A 103 5.90 -5.66 3.13
C ILE A 103 7.11 -6.52 2.75
N VAL A 104 6.95 -7.51 1.87
CA VAL A 104 8.07 -8.35 1.42
C VAL A 104 9.17 -7.49 0.80
N LEU A 105 8.84 -6.61 -0.15
CA LEU A 105 9.83 -5.74 -0.80
C LEU A 105 10.60 -4.86 0.18
N GLN A 106 9.93 -4.34 1.22
CA GLN A 106 10.54 -3.48 2.23
C GLN A 106 11.59 -4.20 3.08
N TRP A 107 11.40 -5.50 3.30
CA TRP A 107 12.23 -6.31 4.18
C TRP A 107 13.24 -7.19 3.42
N LEU A 108 13.24 -7.16 2.09
CA LEU A 108 14.30 -7.80 1.30
C LEU A 108 15.68 -7.18 1.58
N PRO A 109 16.77 -7.98 1.55
CA PRO A 109 18.12 -7.50 1.87
C PRO A 109 18.59 -6.32 1.01
N ALA A 110 18.12 -6.23 -0.24
CA ALA A 110 18.44 -5.13 -1.13
C ALA A 110 17.91 -3.78 -0.63
N THR A 111 16.72 -3.78 -0.01
CA THR A 111 16.13 -2.58 0.61
C THR A 111 16.83 -2.26 1.92
N GLN A 112 17.08 -3.27 2.76
CA GLN A 112 17.77 -3.08 4.05
C GLN A 112 19.12 -2.37 3.86
N ARG A 113 19.98 -2.93 3.01
CA ARG A 113 21.29 -2.34 2.68
C ARG A 113 21.22 -0.94 2.08
N TRP A 114 20.08 -0.56 1.50
CA TRP A 114 19.90 0.78 0.95
C TRP A 114 19.53 1.80 2.02
N LEU A 115 18.85 1.37 3.10
CA LEU A 115 18.52 2.21 4.25
C LEU A 115 19.71 2.35 5.20
N ASP A 116 20.53 1.31 5.35
CA ASP A 116 21.68 1.29 6.28
C ASP A 116 22.96 1.92 5.69
N ARG A 117 22.86 2.64 4.57
CA ARG A 117 24.00 3.11 3.77
C ARG A 117 24.47 4.52 4.12
N ASP A 118 23.99 5.07 5.22
CA ASP A 118 24.39 6.37 5.77
C ASP A 118 25.47 6.21 6.85
#